data_AF-A0A645HJZ1-F1
#
_entry.id   AF-A0A645HJZ1-F1
#
_cell.length_a   1.000
_cell.length_b   1.000
_cell.length_c   1.000
_cell.angle_alpha   90.00
_cell.angle_beta   90.00
_cell.angle_gamma   90.00
#
_symmetry.space_group_name_H-M   'P 1'
#
loop_
_entity.id
_entity.type
_entity.pdbx_description
1 polymer ?
#
loop_
_entity_poly.entity_id
_entity_poly.type
_entity_poly.pdbx_seq_one_letter_code
_entity_poly.pdbx_strand_id
1 'polypeptide(L)'
;MEELKLIKAEVNPQETLLVVDAMTGQDAVNVAETFDQTLDISGVVLTKLDGDTRGGAALSIREITGKPIKLAGVGEKMNDLETFHPDRMASRILGMGDVMSLIEKAQTELDEEEAQKLGEKMLTKDFNFEDYLSLMRQMKRL
;
A
#
# COMPACT_ATOMS: atom_id res chain seq x y z
N MET A 1 -21.91 11.26 16.91
CA MET A 1 -20.97 12.39 16.70
C MET A 1 -21.10 13.48 17.75
N GLU A 2 -22.31 13.89 18.16
CA GLU A 2 -22.47 15.01 19.11
C GLU A 2 -21.79 14.77 20.47
N GLU A 3 -21.93 13.57 21.01
CA GLU A 3 -21.23 13.18 22.25
C GLU A 3 -19.71 13.31 22.16
N LEU A 4 -19.11 12.90 21.03
CA LEU A 4 -17.67 13.01 20.81
C LEU A 4 -17.20 14.47 20.72
N LYS A 5 -18.02 15.37 20.15
CA LYS A 5 -17.71 16.81 20.13
C LYS A 5 -17.70 17.38 21.55
N LEU A 6 -18.66 17.00 22.38
CA LEU A 6 -18.74 17.42 23.77
C LEU A 6 -17.51 16.95 24.55
N ILE A 7 -17.11 15.68 24.37
CA ILE A 7 -15.90 15.12 25.00
C ILE A 7 -14.65 15.88 24.54
N LYS A 8 -14.50 16.14 23.23
CA LYS A 8 -13.34 16.89 22.71
C LYS A 8 -13.25 18.30 23.30
N ALA A 9 -14.39 19.00 23.37
CA ALA A 9 -14.46 20.37 23.91
C ALA A 9 -14.13 20.43 25.40
N GLU A 10 -14.55 19.43 26.19
CA GLU A 10 -14.30 19.39 27.62
C GLU A 10 -12.85 18.98 27.93
N VAL A 11 -12.35 17.93 27.29
CA VAL A 11 -11.07 17.31 27.64
C VAL A 11 -9.87 17.96 26.94
N ASN A 12 -10.09 18.64 25.80
CA ASN A 12 -9.04 19.25 24.98
C ASN A 12 -7.84 18.31 24.71
N PRO A 13 -8.07 17.16 24.06
CA PRO A 13 -7.03 16.17 23.83
C PRO A 13 -5.92 16.70 22.91
N GLN A 14 -4.68 16.35 23.22
CA GLN A 14 -3.51 16.65 22.38
C GLN A 14 -3.51 15.83 21.09
N GLU A 15 -4.06 14.61 21.15
CA GLU A 15 -4.08 13.65 20.05
C GLU A 15 -5.45 12.98 19.98
N THR A 16 -6.07 13.02 18.80
CA THR A 16 -7.31 12.29 18.52
C THR A 16 -7.02 11.25 17.44
N LEU A 17 -7.08 9.97 17.78
CA LEU A 17 -6.77 8.88 16.87
C LEU A 17 -8.05 8.16 16.45
N LEU A 18 -8.26 8.04 15.14
CA LEU A 18 -9.34 7.22 14.59
C LEU A 18 -8.85 5.78 14.40
N VAL A 19 -9.56 4.82 14.98
CA VAL A 19 -9.28 3.39 14.78
C VAL A 19 -10.20 2.87 13.68
N VAL A 20 -9.61 2.25 12.66
CA VAL A 20 -10.33 1.72 11.49
C VAL A 20 -9.89 0.30 11.19
N ASP A 21 -10.83 -0.52 10.73
CA ASP A 21 -10.55 -1.88 10.25
C ASP A 21 -10.16 -1.84 8.77
N ALA A 22 -8.99 -2.39 8.44
CA ALA A 22 -8.47 -2.41 7.08
C ALA A 22 -9.34 -3.25 6.14
N MET A 23 -10.10 -4.22 6.67
CA MET A 23 -11.00 -5.06 5.88
C MET A 23 -12.28 -4.33 5.43
N THR A 24 -12.64 -3.20 6.05
CA THR A 24 -13.88 -2.49 5.74
C THR A 24 -13.85 -1.74 4.40
N GLY A 25 -12.68 -1.65 3.76
CA GLY A 25 -12.55 -1.16 2.39
C GLY A 25 -13.04 0.28 2.22
N GLN A 26 -14.03 0.50 1.35
CA GLN A 26 -14.54 1.85 1.05
C GLN A 26 -15.42 2.44 2.14
N ASP A 27 -16.07 1.63 2.98
CA ASP A 27 -16.91 2.19 4.06
C ASP A 27 -16.06 2.88 5.13
N ALA A 28 -14.85 2.36 5.37
CA ALA A 28 -13.84 2.97 6.23
C ALA A 28 -13.49 4.41 5.80
N VAL A 29 -13.55 4.69 4.50
CA VAL A 29 -13.25 6.01 3.94
C VAL A 29 -14.31 7.03 4.36
N ASN A 30 -15.58 6.71 4.20
CA ASN A 30 -16.69 7.60 4.55
C ASN A 30 -16.69 7.92 6.05
N VAL A 31 -16.40 6.91 6.87
CA VAL A 31 -16.26 7.07 8.32
C VAL A 31 -15.09 8.01 8.64
N ALA A 32 -13.94 7.79 8.02
CA ALA A 32 -12.75 8.60 8.26
C ALA A 32 -12.96 10.06 7.86
N GLU A 33 -13.58 10.33 6.71
CA GLU A 33 -13.95 11.67 6.27
C GLU A 33 -14.88 12.36 7.26
N THR A 34 -15.97 11.69 7.65
CA THR A 34 -16.96 12.27 8.58
C THR A 34 -16.34 12.56 9.96
N PHE A 35 -15.49 11.66 10.44
CA PHE A 35 -14.79 11.83 11.71
C PHE A 35 -13.79 12.98 11.67
N ASP A 36 -13.01 13.08 10.61
CA ASP A 36 -12.02 14.15 10.47
C ASP A 36 -12.70 15.52 10.35
N GLN A 37 -13.74 15.65 9.54
CA GLN A 37 -14.52 16.90 9.42
C GLN A 37 -15.14 17.34 10.75
N THR A 38 -15.51 16.38 11.61
CA THR A 38 -16.20 16.68 12.86
C THR A 38 -15.25 16.90 14.03
N LEU A 39 -14.19 16.11 14.11
CA LEU A 39 -13.33 15.99 15.28
C LEU A 39 -11.88 16.35 14.99
N ASP A 40 -11.52 16.73 13.76
CA ASP A 40 -10.16 17.08 13.31
C ASP A 40 -9.12 16.12 13.89
N ILE A 41 -9.07 14.92 13.32
CA ILE A 41 -8.27 13.84 13.89
C ILE A 41 -6.78 14.11 13.64
N SER A 42 -5.95 13.68 14.57
CA SER A 42 -4.50 13.86 14.53
C SER A 42 -3.80 12.74 13.77
N GLY A 43 -4.44 11.57 13.68
CA GLY A 43 -3.93 10.41 12.96
C GLY A 43 -4.88 9.22 12.99
N VAL A 44 -4.47 8.17 12.31
CA VAL A 44 -5.26 6.94 12.13
C VAL A 44 -4.49 5.73 12.65
N VAL A 45 -5.22 4.79 13.23
CA VAL A 45 -4.77 3.46 13.60
C VAL A 45 -5.51 2.46 12.72
N LEU A 46 -4.76 1.67 11.94
CA LEU A 46 -5.35 0.58 11.15
C LEU A 46 -5.28 -0.72 11.94
N THR A 47 -6.34 -1.50 11.88
CA THR A 47 -6.41 -2.84 12.49
C THR A 47 -6.64 -3.90 11.42
N LYS A 48 -6.29 -5.16 11.74
CA LYS A 48 -6.43 -6.31 10.82
C LYS A 48 -5.70 -6.14 9.49
N LEU A 49 -4.55 -5.50 9.52
CA LEU A 49 -3.74 -5.25 8.31
C LEU A 49 -3.11 -6.55 7.76
N ASP A 50 -3.01 -7.59 8.58
CA ASP A 50 -2.67 -8.95 8.19
C ASP A 50 -3.74 -9.57 7.26
N GLY A 51 -5.02 -9.27 7.49
CA GLY A 51 -6.14 -9.72 6.66
C GLY A 51 -6.38 -8.92 5.38
N ASP A 52 -5.81 -7.72 5.26
CA ASP A 52 -5.98 -6.87 4.07
C ASP A 52 -5.01 -7.29 2.94
N THR A 53 -5.53 -7.96 1.91
CA THR A 53 -4.74 -8.46 0.79
C THR A 53 -4.29 -7.37 -0.20
N ARG A 54 -4.85 -6.15 -0.12
CA ARG A 54 -4.62 -5.11 -1.15
C ARG A 54 -4.17 -3.78 -0.60
N GLY A 55 -4.29 -3.52 0.71
CA GLY A 55 -3.78 -2.29 1.31
C GLY A 55 -4.56 -1.03 0.94
N GLY A 56 -5.69 -1.19 0.24
CA GLY A 56 -6.43 -0.09 -0.37
C GLY A 56 -7.07 0.84 0.65
N ALA A 57 -7.45 0.32 1.82
CA ALA A 57 -8.01 1.13 2.91
C ALA A 57 -6.99 2.13 3.44
N ALA A 58 -5.74 1.71 3.66
CA ALA A 58 -4.65 2.58 4.13
C ALA A 58 -4.42 3.76 3.18
N LEU A 59 -4.33 3.47 1.88
CA LEU A 59 -4.12 4.49 0.86
C LEU A 59 -5.32 5.45 0.77
N SER A 60 -6.55 4.91 0.76
CA SER A 60 -7.76 5.70 0.58
C SER A 60 -8.01 6.65 1.76
N ILE A 61 -7.81 6.16 2.99
CA ILE A 61 -7.95 6.98 4.21
C ILE A 61 -6.90 8.10 4.22
N ARG A 62 -5.65 7.78 3.86
CA ARG A 62 -4.57 8.76 3.80
C ARG A 62 -4.86 9.86 2.78
N GLU A 63 -5.35 9.49 1.61
CA GLU A 63 -5.67 10.44 0.53
C GLU A 63 -6.81 11.39 0.94
N ILE A 64 -7.85 10.87 1.58
CA ILE A 64 -9.07 11.64 1.85
C ILE A 64 -8.97 12.48 3.12
N THR A 65 -8.40 11.92 4.19
CA THR A 65 -8.22 12.68 5.44
C THR A 65 -6.97 13.56 5.42
N GLY A 66 -5.96 13.22 4.62
CA GLY A 66 -4.65 13.88 4.69
C GLY A 66 -3.93 13.69 6.04
N LYS A 67 -4.44 12.84 6.94
CA LYS A 67 -3.88 12.57 8.27
C LYS A 67 -2.95 11.35 8.26
N PRO A 68 -1.89 11.32 9.07
CA PRO A 68 -0.92 10.23 9.05
C PRO A 68 -1.51 8.97 9.68
N ILE A 69 -1.20 7.81 9.13
CA ILE A 69 -1.40 6.53 9.82
C ILE A 69 -0.23 6.36 10.79
N LYS A 70 -0.53 6.26 12.09
CA LYS A 70 0.49 6.18 13.14
C LYS A 70 0.80 4.73 13.54
N LEU A 71 -0.22 3.89 13.61
CA LEU A 71 -0.12 2.52 14.10
C LEU A 71 -0.85 1.54 13.18
N ALA A 72 -0.38 0.31 13.15
CA ALA A 72 -0.97 -0.81 12.43
C ALA A 72 -1.07 -2.06 13.33
N GLY A 73 -2.25 -2.64 13.40
CA GLY A 73 -2.51 -3.94 14.01
C GLY A 73 -2.35 -5.04 12.96
N VAL A 74 -1.38 -5.93 13.17
CA VAL A 74 -1.02 -7.05 12.27
C VAL A 74 -1.38 -8.42 12.87
N GLY A 75 -2.29 -8.45 13.85
CA GLY A 75 -2.74 -9.67 14.51
C GLY A 75 -3.63 -9.39 15.72
N GLU A 76 -3.88 -10.42 16.52
CA GLU A 76 -4.79 -10.37 17.67
C GLU A 76 -4.09 -10.19 19.02
N LYS A 77 -2.77 -10.43 19.09
CA LYS A 77 -2.02 -10.36 20.36
C LYS A 77 -1.69 -8.92 20.71
N MET A 78 -1.46 -8.66 22.00
CA MET A 78 -1.06 -7.33 22.48
C MET A 78 0.22 -6.79 21.84
N ASN A 79 1.10 -7.66 21.36
CA ASN A 79 2.35 -7.29 20.71
C ASN A 79 2.22 -7.08 19.20
N ASP A 80 1.02 -7.29 18.63
CA ASP A 80 0.78 -7.19 17.19
C ASP A 80 0.35 -5.77 16.78
N LEU A 81 0.45 -4.78 17.68
CA LEU A 81 0.26 -3.37 17.38
C LEU A 81 1.63 -2.72 17.17
N GLU A 82 1.94 -2.39 15.92
CA GLU A 82 3.23 -1.83 15.51
C GLU A 82 3.11 -0.40 14.96
N THR A 83 4.25 0.28 14.84
CA THR A 83 4.32 1.58 14.15
C THR A 83 4.09 1.38 12.66
N PHE A 84 3.31 2.26 12.04
CA PHE A 84 3.04 2.15 10.62
C PHE A 84 4.27 2.54 9.78
N HIS A 85 4.64 1.68 8.84
CA HIS A 85 5.76 1.85 7.92
C HIS A 85 5.26 2.03 6.47
N PRO A 86 5.20 3.27 5.93
CA PRO A 86 4.65 3.54 4.62
C PRO A 86 5.39 2.84 3.47
N ASP A 87 6.70 2.67 3.60
CA ASP A 87 7.59 1.97 2.66
C ASP A 87 7.20 0.50 2.48
N ARG A 88 6.93 -0.20 3.59
CA ARG A 88 6.44 -1.60 3.57
C ARG A 88 5.05 -1.68 2.95
N MET A 89 4.19 -0.73 3.30
CA MET A 89 2.83 -0.69 2.78
C MET A 89 2.80 -0.46 1.27
N ALA A 90 3.58 0.50 0.77
CA ALA A 90 3.71 0.77 -0.66
C ALA A 90 4.26 -0.44 -1.41
N SER A 91 5.28 -1.11 -0.86
CA SER A 91 5.85 -2.34 -1.42
C SER A 91 4.82 -3.47 -1.52
N ARG A 92 3.96 -3.61 -0.50
CA ARG A 92 2.88 -4.59 -0.46
C ARG A 92 1.78 -4.28 -1.49
N ILE A 93 1.35 -3.02 -1.60
CA ILE A 93 0.32 -2.58 -2.56
C ILE A 93 0.80 -2.77 -4.01
N LEU A 94 2.04 -2.38 -4.29
CA LEU A 94 2.65 -2.49 -5.62
C LEU A 94 3.06 -3.92 -5.98
N GLY A 95 2.94 -4.87 -5.04
CA GLY A 95 3.42 -6.23 -5.24
C GLY A 95 4.93 -6.29 -5.50
N MET A 96 5.70 -5.33 -5.00
CA MET A 96 7.15 -5.27 -5.27
C MET A 96 7.92 -6.45 -4.69
N GLY A 97 7.35 -7.24 -3.77
CA GLY A 97 7.89 -8.55 -3.40
C GLY A 97 7.89 -9.54 -4.57
N ASP A 98 6.84 -9.51 -5.40
CA ASP A 98 6.72 -10.33 -6.61
C ASP A 98 7.51 -9.71 -7.78
N VAL A 99 7.54 -8.38 -7.91
CA VAL A 99 8.30 -7.70 -8.98
C VAL A 99 9.82 -7.82 -8.75
N MET A 100 10.31 -7.67 -7.52
CA MET A 100 11.74 -7.87 -7.21
C MET A 100 12.14 -9.33 -7.43
N SER A 101 11.32 -10.29 -7.03
CA SER A 101 11.62 -11.71 -7.28
C SER A 101 11.48 -12.11 -8.76
N LEU A 102 10.65 -11.42 -9.54
CA LEU A 102 10.61 -11.54 -11.00
C LEU A 102 11.83 -10.88 -11.66
N ILE A 103 12.29 -9.73 -11.16
CA ILE A 103 13.49 -9.04 -11.64
C ILE A 103 14.74 -9.84 -11.28
N GLU A 104 14.86 -10.38 -10.07
CA GLU A 104 15.97 -11.24 -9.66
C GLU A 104 16.02 -12.53 -10.50
N LYS A 105 14.87 -13.17 -10.76
CA LYS A 105 14.80 -14.33 -11.66
C LYS A 105 15.14 -13.97 -13.10
N ALA A 106 14.71 -12.80 -13.58
CA ALA A 106 15.07 -12.31 -14.91
C ALA A 106 16.56 -11.94 -15.02
N GLN A 107 17.16 -11.33 -13.98
CA GLN A 107 18.59 -11.02 -13.89
C GLN A 107 19.48 -12.26 -13.83
N THR A 108 18.95 -13.39 -13.34
CA THR A 108 19.71 -14.65 -13.29
C THR A 108 19.83 -15.32 -14.67
N GLU A 109 18.94 -14.99 -15.61
CA GLU A 109 18.91 -15.59 -16.96
C GLU A 109 19.13 -14.60 -18.12
N LEU A 110 19.07 -13.28 -17.86
CA LEU A 110 19.27 -12.23 -18.86
C LEU A 110 20.15 -11.10 -18.30
N ASP A 111 21.05 -10.62 -19.15
CA ASP A 111 21.92 -9.47 -18.85
C ASP A 111 21.05 -8.25 -18.49
N GLU A 112 21.36 -7.59 -17.38
CA GLU A 112 20.51 -6.57 -16.73
C GLU A 112 20.14 -5.42 -17.69
N GLU A 113 21.05 -5.12 -18.62
CA GLU A 113 20.90 -4.10 -19.66
C GLU A 113 19.95 -4.53 -20.81
N GLU A 114 19.84 -5.83 -21.09
CA GLU A 114 19.00 -6.39 -22.16
C GLU A 114 17.54 -6.49 -21.70
N ALA A 115 17.31 -6.86 -20.45
CA ALA A 115 15.98 -6.93 -19.84
C ALA A 115 15.30 -5.54 -19.78
N GLN A 116 16.09 -4.50 -19.46
CA GLN A 116 15.59 -3.13 -19.38
C GLN A 116 15.18 -2.59 -20.76
N LYS A 117 16.00 -2.83 -21.80
CA LYS A 117 15.70 -2.44 -23.18
C LYS A 117 14.49 -3.19 -23.76
N LEU A 118 14.31 -4.46 -23.40
CA LEU A 118 13.15 -5.25 -23.82
C LEU A 118 11.86 -4.76 -23.15
N GLY A 119 11.92 -4.44 -21.85
CA GLY A 119 10.78 -3.89 -21.10
C GLY A 119 10.30 -2.56 -21.68
N GLU A 120 11.21 -1.65 -22.01
CA GLU A 120 10.88 -0.39 -22.69
C GLU A 120 10.21 -0.62 -24.05
N LYS A 121 10.77 -1.51 -24.88
CA LYS A 121 10.21 -1.83 -26.21
C LYS A 121 8.89 -2.59 -26.19
N MET A 122 8.55 -3.27 -25.09
CA MET A 122 7.23 -3.89 -24.90
C MET A 122 6.17 -2.87 -24.45
N LEU A 123 6.59 -1.85 -23.71
CA LEU A 123 5.73 -0.74 -23.29
C LEU A 123 5.49 0.24 -24.45
N THR A 124 6.45 0.41 -25.35
CA THR A 124 6.25 1.12 -26.62
C THR A 124 5.72 0.16 -27.70
N LYS A 125 5.04 0.67 -28.74
CA LYS A 125 4.52 -0.17 -29.84
C LYS A 125 5.62 -0.61 -30.84
N ASP A 126 6.89 -0.58 -30.44
CA ASP A 126 8.04 -0.80 -31.31
C ASP A 126 8.58 -2.24 -31.28
N PHE A 127 7.90 -3.14 -30.58
CA PHE A 127 8.21 -4.57 -30.58
C PHE A 127 8.05 -5.16 -31.99
N ASN A 128 9.13 -5.74 -32.53
CA ASN A 128 9.15 -6.26 -33.89
C ASN A 128 9.61 -7.73 -33.96
N PHE A 129 9.63 -8.27 -35.18
CA PHE A 129 9.97 -9.68 -35.44
C PHE A 129 11.42 -10.04 -35.09
N GLU A 130 12.36 -9.10 -35.15
CA GLU A 130 13.75 -9.35 -34.78
C GLU A 130 13.91 -9.49 -33.27
N ASP A 131 13.17 -8.69 -32.49
CA ASP A 131 13.13 -8.79 -31.03
C ASP A 131 12.53 -10.15 -30.59
N TYR A 132 11.46 -10.60 -31.27
CA TYR A 132 10.87 -11.92 -31.03
C TYR A 132 11.83 -13.07 -31.37
N LEU A 133 12.59 -12.94 -32.46
CA LEU A 133 13.59 -13.93 -32.87
C LEU A 133 14.75 -14.01 -31.85
N SER A 134 15.15 -12.88 -31.28
CA SER A 134 16.19 -12.83 -30.23
C SER A 134 15.75 -13.61 -28.98
N LEU A 135 14.52 -13.37 -28.51
CA LEU A 135 13.90 -14.09 -27.39
C LEU A 135 13.87 -15.61 -27.61
N MET A 136 13.46 -16.05 -28.80
CA MET A 136 13.45 -17.49 -29.14
C MET A 136 14.85 -18.12 -29.16
N ARG A 137 15.88 -17.37 -29.54
CA ARG A 137 17.27 -17.85 -29.55
C ARG A 137 17.86 -17.95 -28.14
N GLN A 138 17.52 -17.01 -27.26
CA GLN A 138 17.95 -17.03 -25.86
C GLN A 138 17.32 -18.20 -25.09
N MET A 139 16.01 -18.43 -25.25
CA MET A 139 15.33 -19.59 -24.65
C MET A 139 15.87 -20.94 -25.12
N LYS A 140 16.46 -21.01 -26.31
CA LYS A 140 17.08 -22.23 -26.86
C LYS A 140 18.52 -22.46 -26.36
N ARG A 141 19.11 -21.45 -25.71
CA ARG A 141 20.49 -21.45 -25.21
C ARG A 141 20.57 -21.76 -23.71
N LEU A 142 19.45 -21.61 -23.01
CA LEU A 142 19.14 -22.28 -21.74
C LEU A 142 18.96 -23.78 -21.97
#